data_AF-A0A4W3H8F9-F1
#
_entry.id   AF-A0A4W3H8F9-F1
#
_cell.length_a   1.000
_cell.length_b   1.000
_cell.length_c   1.000
_cell.angle_alpha   90.00
_cell.angle_beta   90.00
_cell.angle_gamma   90.00
#
_symmetry.space_group_name_H-M   'P 1'
#
loop_
_entity.id
_entity.type
_entity.pdbx_description
1 polymer ?
#
loop_
_entity_poly.entity_id
_entity_poly.type
_entity_poly.pdbx_seq_one_letter_code
_entity_poly.pdbx_strand_id
1 'polypeptide(L)'
;MGEFKIWRKEESDENHNEAFTLGVPHNVVPGSEKATASMIGDVMGPTLNNLDNLLRLPFGCGEQNMIHFAPNVFVLKYLQKTKQLCAEVESEATDYLVQGYQRQLTYKKQDGSYSAFGERDSSGSMWLTAFVLKSFAQSRGFIYIDPKELTAPKDWIIQHQKEDGSFPAVGRILNKDIQGGIHGKISLTAYVVAALLETGITSEVQYTLLSKISRLQALLIAQLISGVPGGWDFDTFVSAEVEMTAYSLLTYTLLGDVASALPVVKWLSQQRNALGGFSSTQDTCVALQALSEYAILSYVGGVNLTISLASTNLDFQESFELNKDNKKILQTAVVSDPAPRPLAPSPTSF
;
A
#
# COMPACT_ATOMS: atom_id res chain seq x y z
N MET A 1 -32.54 -29.27 6.33
CA MET A 1 -31.19 -29.67 6.78
C MET A 1 -30.23 -29.24 5.69
N GLY A 2 -29.35 -28.27 5.98
CA GLY A 2 -28.25 -27.90 5.07
C GLY A 2 -26.96 -28.17 5.82
N GLU A 3 -26.19 -29.15 5.38
CA GLU A 3 -24.90 -29.48 5.97
C GLU A 3 -23.90 -28.36 5.67
N PHE A 4 -23.42 -27.69 6.71
CA PHE A 4 -22.25 -26.84 6.64
C PHE A 4 -21.02 -27.74 6.76
N LYS A 5 -20.32 -27.99 5.65
CA LYS A 5 -18.97 -28.60 5.69
C LYS A 5 -17.94 -27.49 5.84
N ILE A 6 -17.35 -27.40 7.03
CA ILE A 6 -16.09 -26.69 7.25
C ILE A 6 -15.01 -27.51 6.54
N TRP A 7 -14.46 -26.98 5.45
CA TRP A 7 -13.28 -27.57 4.85
C TRP A 7 -12.12 -27.40 5.83
N ARG A 8 -11.79 -28.48 6.54
CA ARG A 8 -10.46 -28.62 7.12
C ARG A 8 -9.50 -28.65 5.94
N LYS A 9 -8.60 -27.67 5.86
CA LYS A 9 -7.47 -27.69 4.92
C LYS A 9 -6.74 -29.00 5.17
N GLU A 10 -6.85 -29.95 4.24
CA GLU A 10 -5.89 -31.04 4.15
C GLU A 10 -4.52 -30.37 3.95
N GLU A 11 -3.55 -30.73 4.78
CA GLU A 11 -2.14 -30.43 4.53
C GLU A 11 -1.79 -31.12 3.23
N SER A 12 -1.97 -30.44 2.11
CA SER A 12 -1.27 -30.79 0.91
C SER A 12 0.17 -30.30 1.10
N ASP A 13 1.11 -31.24 1.13
CA ASP A 13 2.50 -31.02 0.74
C ASP A 13 2.52 -30.64 -0.76
N GLU A 14 1.93 -29.48 -1.06
CA GLU A 14 1.84 -28.94 -2.40
C GLU A 14 3.19 -28.30 -2.74
N ASN A 15 4.06 -29.09 -3.36
CA ASN A 15 5.23 -28.54 -4.02
C ASN A 15 4.76 -27.61 -5.16
N HIS A 16 4.90 -26.31 -4.95
CA HIS A 16 4.62 -25.29 -5.95
C HIS A 16 5.90 -25.02 -6.75
N ASN A 17 5.83 -25.23 -8.07
CA ASN A 17 6.94 -24.98 -8.98
C ASN A 17 6.56 -23.88 -9.96
N GLU A 18 7.41 -22.86 -10.07
CA GLU A 18 7.26 -21.74 -11.00
C GLU A 18 8.58 -21.55 -11.76
N ALA A 19 8.50 -21.27 -13.06
CA ALA A 19 9.65 -21.05 -13.91
C ALA A 19 9.55 -19.69 -14.60
N PHE A 20 10.66 -18.95 -14.64
CA PHE A 20 10.75 -17.64 -15.27
C PHE A 20 12.04 -17.52 -16.11
N THR A 21 11.99 -16.68 -17.14
CA THR A 21 13.12 -16.46 -18.05
C THR A 21 13.68 -15.06 -17.86
N LEU A 22 15.00 -14.96 -17.64
CA LEU A 22 15.70 -13.68 -17.57
C LEU A 22 16.10 -13.24 -18.98
N GLY A 23 15.41 -12.22 -19.51
CA GLY A 23 15.76 -11.61 -20.81
C GLY A 23 16.90 -10.61 -20.66
N VAL A 24 17.86 -10.64 -21.59
CA VAL A 24 18.94 -9.63 -21.68
C VAL A 24 18.68 -8.71 -22.89
N PRO A 25 18.62 -7.38 -22.71
CA PRO A 25 18.40 -6.43 -23.80
C PRO A 25 19.52 -6.49 -24.86
N HIS A 26 19.18 -6.23 -26.13
CA HIS A 26 20.15 -6.27 -27.24
C HIS A 26 21.28 -5.24 -27.14
N ASN A 27 21.10 -4.18 -26.37
CA ASN A 27 22.05 -3.09 -26.15
C ASN A 27 22.81 -3.20 -24.82
N VAL A 28 22.89 -4.40 -24.23
CA VAL A 28 23.62 -4.65 -22.98
C VAL A 28 25.09 -4.29 -23.11
N VAL A 29 25.64 -3.64 -22.09
CA VAL A 29 27.08 -3.38 -21.99
C VAL A 29 27.73 -4.67 -21.47
N PRO A 30 28.74 -5.23 -22.15
CA PRO A 30 29.37 -6.46 -21.70
C PRO A 30 29.90 -6.37 -20.26
N GLY A 31 29.51 -7.33 -19.41
CA GLY A 31 29.87 -7.38 -17.98
C GLY A 31 28.98 -6.54 -17.07
N SER A 32 27.88 -5.98 -17.59
CA SER A 32 26.87 -5.27 -16.80
C SER A 32 25.71 -6.17 -16.34
N GLU A 33 25.70 -7.42 -16.81
CA GLU A 33 24.69 -8.41 -16.46
C GLU A 33 24.81 -8.76 -14.97
N LYS A 34 23.71 -8.59 -14.23
CA LYS A 34 23.63 -9.01 -12.84
C LYS A 34 22.26 -9.58 -12.56
N ALA A 35 22.22 -10.79 -12.03
CA ALA A 35 21.00 -11.43 -11.59
C ALA A 35 21.09 -11.72 -10.09
N THR A 36 20.05 -11.37 -9.34
CA THR A 36 19.99 -11.55 -7.90
C THR A 36 18.62 -12.07 -7.53
N ALA A 37 18.58 -13.21 -6.86
CA ALA A 37 17.38 -13.77 -6.25
C ALA A 37 17.31 -13.32 -4.80
N SER A 38 16.12 -12.98 -4.31
CA SER A 38 15.92 -12.64 -2.91
C SER A 38 14.62 -13.20 -2.38
N MET A 39 14.60 -13.54 -1.11
CA MET A 39 13.52 -14.26 -0.47
C MET A 39 13.22 -13.72 0.91
N ILE A 40 11.92 -13.58 1.22
CA ILE A 40 11.44 -13.09 2.51
C ILE A 40 10.08 -13.72 2.81
N GLY A 41 9.89 -14.16 4.05
CA GLY A 41 8.66 -14.80 4.52
C GLY A 41 7.62 -13.81 5.04
N ASP A 42 7.83 -12.51 4.80
CA ASP A 42 6.95 -11.42 5.20
C ASP A 42 6.53 -10.62 3.96
N VAL A 43 5.22 -10.48 3.76
CA VAL A 43 4.63 -9.71 2.65
C VAL A 43 5.07 -8.24 2.69
N MET A 44 5.30 -7.69 3.88
CA MET A 44 5.82 -6.33 4.05
C MET A 44 7.34 -6.28 4.00
N GLY A 45 8.03 -7.42 3.93
CA GLY A 45 9.47 -7.55 3.87
C GLY A 45 10.16 -6.59 2.88
N PRO A 46 9.77 -6.57 1.58
CA PRO A 46 10.37 -5.64 0.61
C PRO A 46 10.20 -4.16 0.96
N THR A 47 9.09 -3.79 1.61
CA THR A 47 8.82 -2.43 2.12
C THR A 47 9.73 -2.09 3.29
N LEU A 48 9.93 -3.04 4.21
CA LEU A 48 10.77 -2.84 5.41
C LEU A 48 12.27 -2.82 5.10
N ASN A 49 12.71 -3.56 4.08
CA ASN A 49 14.12 -3.53 3.66
C ASN A 49 14.55 -2.17 3.10
N ASN A 50 13.59 -1.32 2.72
CA ASN A 50 13.81 0.03 2.22
C ASN A 50 13.16 1.08 3.13
N LEU A 51 13.05 0.78 4.44
CA LEU A 51 12.35 1.64 5.40
C LEU A 51 12.89 3.07 5.39
N ASP A 52 14.21 3.25 5.31
CA ASP A 52 14.88 4.55 5.27
C ASP A 52 14.51 5.37 4.02
N ASN A 53 14.17 4.70 2.91
CA ASN A 53 13.74 5.35 1.67
C ASN A 53 12.23 5.63 1.64
N LEU A 54 11.47 4.98 2.53
CA LEU A 54 10.02 5.06 2.61
C LEU A 54 9.56 6.03 3.71
N LEU A 55 10.24 6.06 4.85
CA LEU A 55 10.08 7.09 5.87
C LEU A 55 10.63 8.40 5.31
N ARG A 56 9.74 9.36 5.06
CA ARG A 56 10.12 10.63 4.46
C ARG A 56 9.58 11.78 5.26
N LEU A 57 10.44 12.77 5.51
CA LEU A 57 10.04 14.05 6.05
C LEU A 57 8.99 14.70 5.13
N PRO A 58 7.82 15.09 5.64
CA PRO A 58 6.82 15.77 4.83
C PRO A 58 7.24 17.18 4.38
N PHE A 59 7.11 17.46 3.08
CA PHE A 59 7.44 18.76 2.48
C PHE A 59 6.51 19.11 1.32
N GLY A 60 6.72 20.31 0.75
CA GLY A 60 5.94 20.80 -0.39
C GLY A 60 4.66 21.52 0.02
N CYS A 61 3.71 21.60 -0.91
CA CYS A 61 2.36 22.15 -0.72
C CYS A 61 1.43 21.19 0.03
N GLY A 62 0.18 21.57 0.31
CA GLY A 62 -0.74 20.76 1.11
C GLY A 62 -1.05 19.37 0.54
N GLU A 63 -0.94 19.20 -0.78
CA GLU A 63 -1.06 17.88 -1.42
C GLU A 63 0.22 17.05 -1.22
N GLN A 64 1.39 17.62 -1.56
CA GLN A 64 2.70 16.96 -1.47
C GLN A 64 3.09 16.61 -0.04
N ASN A 65 2.72 17.43 0.92
CA ASN A 65 2.96 17.16 2.33
C ASN A 65 2.25 15.87 2.75
N MET A 66 1.00 15.67 2.29
CA MET A 66 0.25 14.44 2.58
C MET A 66 0.78 13.20 1.86
N ILE A 67 1.41 13.36 0.69
CA ILE A 67 2.11 12.26 -0.02
C ILE A 67 3.17 11.63 0.87
N HIS A 68 3.88 12.44 1.65
CA HIS A 68 4.95 11.97 2.52
C HIS A 68 4.47 11.66 3.94
N PHE A 69 3.39 12.32 4.40
CA PHE A 69 2.83 12.07 5.73
C PHE A 69 2.14 10.70 5.85
N ALA A 70 1.24 10.37 4.91
CA ALA A 70 0.40 9.19 5.05
C ALA A 70 1.16 7.85 5.05
N PRO A 71 2.19 7.63 4.20
CA PRO A 71 3.00 6.41 4.26
C PRO A 71 3.66 6.17 5.62
N ASN A 72 4.18 7.23 6.27
CA ASN A 72 4.80 7.13 7.59
C ASN A 72 3.82 6.55 8.63
N VAL A 73 2.54 6.93 8.57
CA VAL A 73 1.49 6.42 9.48
C VAL A 73 1.27 4.92 9.30
N PHE A 74 1.12 4.47 8.05
CA PHE A 74 0.83 3.05 7.76
C PHE A 74 2.00 2.14 8.10
N VAL A 75 3.22 2.60 7.81
CA VAL A 75 4.47 1.89 8.16
C VAL A 75 4.59 1.72 9.67
N LEU A 76 4.39 2.79 10.45
CA LEU A 76 4.40 2.72 11.92
C LEU A 76 3.33 1.77 12.45
N LYS A 77 2.11 1.83 11.91
CA LYS A 77 1.00 0.94 12.31
C LYS A 77 1.35 -0.53 12.08
N TYR A 78 1.92 -0.86 10.94
CA TYR A 78 2.35 -2.21 10.64
C TYR A 78 3.45 -2.68 11.60
N LEU A 79 4.51 -1.89 11.78
CA LEU A 79 5.65 -2.22 12.64
C LEU A 79 5.19 -2.41 14.10
N GLN A 80 4.30 -1.54 14.59
CA GLN A 80 3.75 -1.64 15.93
C GLN A 80 2.92 -2.92 16.11
N LYS A 81 2.01 -3.21 15.18
CA LYS A 81 1.10 -4.37 15.27
C LYS A 81 1.82 -5.71 15.14
N THR A 82 2.88 -5.76 14.34
CA THR A 82 3.72 -6.95 14.18
C THR A 82 4.84 -7.05 15.22
N LYS A 83 4.92 -6.10 16.16
CA LYS A 83 5.95 -6.03 17.21
C LYS A 83 7.37 -5.97 16.64
N GLN A 84 7.53 -5.18 15.59
CA GLN A 84 8.78 -4.95 14.85
C GLN A 84 9.30 -3.51 14.99
N LEU A 85 8.56 -2.65 15.68
CA LEU A 85 8.94 -1.25 15.88
C LEU A 85 10.08 -1.13 16.90
N CYS A 86 11.24 -0.59 16.47
CA CYS A 86 12.32 -0.19 17.37
C CYS A 86 12.21 1.31 17.74
N ALA A 87 12.86 1.70 18.84
CA ALA A 87 12.73 3.04 19.42
C ALA A 87 13.29 4.14 18.50
N GLU A 88 14.36 3.85 17.76
CA GLU A 88 15.00 4.80 16.84
C GLU A 88 14.05 5.14 15.68
N VAL A 89 13.49 4.12 15.03
CA VAL A 89 12.51 4.26 13.94
C VAL A 89 11.24 4.94 14.43
N GLU A 90 10.75 4.57 15.62
CA GLU A 90 9.57 5.20 16.21
C GLU A 90 9.81 6.69 16.46
N SER A 91 10.96 7.05 17.02
CA SER A 91 11.33 8.43 17.30
C SER A 91 11.42 9.26 16.01
N GLU A 92 12.11 8.75 14.98
CA GLU A 92 12.27 9.46 13.70
C GLU A 92 10.93 9.63 12.98
N ALA A 93 10.16 8.55 12.83
CA ALA A 93 8.88 8.61 12.13
C ALA A 93 7.87 9.49 12.88
N THR A 94 7.87 9.47 14.21
CA THR A 94 7.01 10.35 15.03
C THR A 94 7.40 11.81 14.85
N ASP A 95 8.69 12.15 14.79
CA ASP A 95 9.15 13.50 14.49
C ASP A 95 8.68 13.97 13.11
N TYR A 96 8.83 13.12 12.08
CA TYR A 96 8.29 13.40 10.74
C TYR A 96 6.78 13.60 10.73
N LEU A 97 6.02 12.81 11.50
CA LEU A 97 4.58 13.00 11.65
C LEU A 97 4.24 14.32 12.33
N VAL A 98 4.93 14.71 13.41
CA VAL A 98 4.69 16.00 14.08
C VAL A 98 4.97 17.16 13.13
N GLN A 99 6.10 17.13 12.43
CA GLN A 99 6.46 18.17 11.45
C GLN A 99 5.44 18.25 10.31
N GLY A 100 5.03 17.10 9.75
CA GLY A 100 4.04 17.05 8.69
C GLY A 100 2.66 17.50 9.12
N TYR A 101 2.24 17.17 10.34
CA TYR A 101 1.00 17.65 10.94
C TYR A 101 0.99 19.19 11.04
N GLN A 102 2.00 19.77 11.69
CA GLN A 102 2.09 21.23 11.86
C GLN A 102 2.15 21.95 10.51
N ARG A 103 2.90 21.40 9.54
CA ARG A 103 2.96 21.92 8.18
C ARG A 103 1.60 21.85 7.48
N GLN A 104 0.88 20.74 7.62
CA GLN A 104 -0.42 20.58 6.98
C GLN A 104 -1.46 21.59 7.48
N LEU A 105 -1.41 21.95 8.77
CA LEU A 105 -2.29 22.98 9.35
C LEU A 105 -2.14 24.35 8.65
N THR A 106 -1.00 24.64 8.04
CA THR A 106 -0.81 25.89 7.26
C THR A 106 -1.63 25.94 5.96
N TYR A 107 -2.15 24.80 5.52
CA TYR A 107 -3.00 24.65 4.34
C TYR A 107 -4.48 24.48 4.69
N LYS A 108 -4.83 24.61 5.96
CA LYS A 108 -6.22 24.66 6.44
C LYS A 108 -6.83 26.03 6.16
N LYS A 109 -8.10 26.03 5.76
CA LYS A 109 -8.92 27.23 5.56
C LYS A 109 -9.78 27.51 6.79
N GLN A 110 -10.29 28.73 6.91
CA GLN A 110 -11.15 29.19 8.00
C GLN A 110 -12.44 28.36 8.15
N ASP A 111 -12.96 27.83 7.05
CA ASP A 111 -14.13 26.95 7.04
C ASP A 111 -13.83 25.50 7.49
N GLY A 112 -12.57 25.19 7.81
CA GLY A 112 -12.13 23.87 8.27
C GLY A 112 -11.67 22.94 7.15
N SER A 113 -11.80 23.33 5.89
CA SER A 113 -11.35 22.53 4.74
C SER A 113 -9.85 22.68 4.48
N TYR A 114 -9.30 21.80 3.64
CA TYR A 114 -7.90 21.84 3.19
C TYR A 114 -7.83 22.03 1.67
N SER A 115 -6.82 22.77 1.21
CA SER A 115 -6.49 22.91 -0.21
C SER A 115 -4.97 22.87 -0.41
N ALA A 116 -4.50 22.84 -1.66
CA ALA A 116 -3.06 22.76 -1.94
C ALA A 116 -2.28 23.97 -1.42
N PHE A 117 -2.90 25.17 -1.45
CA PHE A 117 -2.29 26.42 -1.00
C PHE A 117 -3.08 27.14 0.11
N GLY A 118 -3.97 26.43 0.79
CA GLY A 118 -4.79 26.95 1.89
C GLY A 118 -5.62 28.17 1.49
N GLU A 119 -5.43 29.28 2.19
CA GLU A 119 -6.24 30.49 1.97
C GLU A 119 -5.98 31.21 0.65
N ARG A 120 -4.94 30.81 -0.09
CA ARG A 120 -4.69 31.35 -1.43
C ARG A 120 -5.62 30.75 -2.49
N ASP A 121 -6.18 29.57 -2.22
CA ASP A 121 -7.16 28.95 -3.11
C ASP A 121 -8.57 29.49 -2.82
N SER A 122 -9.38 29.59 -3.87
CA SER A 122 -10.76 30.09 -3.77
C SER A 122 -11.69 29.16 -3.00
N SER A 123 -11.35 27.88 -2.85
CA SER A 123 -12.13 26.89 -2.11
C SER A 123 -11.27 25.74 -1.61
N GLY A 124 -11.78 25.02 -0.60
CA GLY A 124 -11.23 23.74 -0.16
C GLY A 124 -11.44 22.62 -1.17
N SER A 125 -10.60 21.60 -1.11
CA SER A 125 -10.70 20.38 -1.91
C SER A 125 -11.40 19.28 -1.13
N MET A 126 -12.49 18.73 -1.68
CA MET A 126 -13.23 17.62 -1.05
C MET A 126 -12.33 16.41 -0.82
N TRP A 127 -11.57 16.03 -1.85
CA TRP A 127 -10.66 14.90 -1.79
C TRP A 127 -9.53 15.13 -0.79
N LEU A 128 -8.87 16.28 -0.83
CA LEU A 128 -7.75 16.56 0.08
C LEU A 128 -8.21 16.67 1.53
N THR A 129 -9.36 17.30 1.77
CA THR A 129 -9.95 17.42 3.11
C THR A 129 -10.27 16.03 3.69
N ALA A 130 -10.86 15.14 2.89
CA ALA A 130 -11.11 13.75 3.29
C ALA A 130 -9.80 12.97 3.53
N PHE A 131 -8.78 13.16 2.69
CA PHE A 131 -7.50 12.49 2.82
C PHE A 131 -6.75 12.91 4.09
N VAL A 132 -6.73 14.22 4.38
CA VAL A 132 -6.16 14.78 5.62
C VAL A 132 -6.91 14.24 6.83
N LEU A 133 -8.25 14.29 6.82
CA LEU A 133 -9.08 13.80 7.91
C LEU A 133 -8.79 12.32 8.23
N LYS A 134 -8.78 11.45 7.22
CA LYS A 134 -8.45 10.02 7.37
C LYS A 134 -7.05 9.85 7.95
N SER A 135 -6.05 10.50 7.36
CA SER A 135 -4.65 10.34 7.74
C SER A 135 -4.38 10.83 9.17
N PHE A 136 -4.94 11.97 9.56
CA PHE A 136 -4.84 12.50 10.92
C PHE A 136 -5.56 11.61 11.94
N ALA A 137 -6.73 11.08 11.59
CA ALA A 137 -7.45 10.22 12.51
C ALA A 137 -6.68 8.93 12.81
N GLN A 138 -5.98 8.38 11.80
CA GLN A 138 -5.11 7.21 11.96
C GLN A 138 -3.78 7.53 12.68
N SER A 139 -3.23 8.75 12.54
CA SER A 139 -1.98 9.12 13.20
C SER A 139 -2.10 9.37 14.71
N ARG A 140 -3.33 9.48 15.25
CA ARG A 140 -3.60 9.61 16.70
C ARG A 140 -3.01 8.49 17.56
N GLY A 141 -2.69 7.34 16.97
CA GLY A 141 -2.01 6.24 17.66
C GLY A 141 -0.52 6.51 17.94
N PHE A 142 0.08 7.52 17.29
CA PHE A 142 1.51 7.83 17.35
C PHE A 142 1.80 9.26 17.80
N ILE A 143 0.99 10.23 17.34
CA ILE A 143 1.15 11.65 17.67
C ILE A 143 -0.14 12.25 18.24
N TYR A 144 0.01 13.33 19.02
CA TYR A 144 -1.14 14.13 19.44
C TYR A 144 -1.71 14.90 18.25
N ILE A 145 -3.02 14.76 18.03
CA ILE A 145 -3.81 15.54 17.08
C ILE A 145 -4.91 16.24 17.89
N ASP A 146 -5.00 17.58 17.79
CA ASP A 146 -6.08 18.32 18.42
C ASP A 146 -7.43 17.83 17.87
N PRO A 147 -8.40 17.42 18.72
CA PRO A 147 -9.72 16.97 18.28
C PRO A 147 -10.43 17.95 17.33
N LYS A 148 -10.21 19.25 17.47
CA LYS A 148 -10.79 20.29 16.60
C LYS A 148 -10.32 20.15 15.15
N GLU A 149 -9.10 19.65 14.95
CA GLU A 149 -8.52 19.40 13.64
C GLU A 149 -9.08 18.15 12.95
N LEU A 150 -9.90 17.37 13.66
CA LEU A 150 -10.70 16.28 13.10
C LEU A 150 -12.17 16.68 12.93
N THR A 151 -12.73 17.45 13.88
CA THR A 151 -14.14 17.84 13.82
C THR A 151 -14.41 18.86 12.73
N ALA A 152 -13.57 19.89 12.58
CA ALA A 152 -13.77 20.94 11.59
C ALA A 152 -13.82 20.42 10.13
N PRO A 153 -12.84 19.65 9.63
CA PRO A 153 -12.91 19.09 8.28
C PRO A 153 -14.06 18.09 8.11
N LYS A 154 -14.38 17.30 9.14
CA LYS A 154 -15.52 16.37 9.11
C LYS A 154 -16.85 17.11 8.94
N ASP A 155 -17.06 18.16 9.73
CA ASP A 155 -18.30 18.94 9.69
C ASP A 155 -18.42 19.66 8.34
N TRP A 156 -17.32 20.21 7.81
CA TRP A 156 -17.28 20.79 6.48
C TRP A 156 -17.64 19.77 5.39
N ILE A 157 -17.07 18.55 5.43
CA ILE A 157 -17.40 17.48 4.48
C ILE A 157 -18.91 17.18 4.53
N ILE A 158 -19.46 16.94 5.72
CA ILE A 158 -20.88 16.57 5.90
C ILE A 158 -21.81 17.68 5.41
N GLN A 159 -21.50 18.95 5.66
CA GLN A 159 -22.28 20.10 5.18
C GLN A 159 -22.32 20.21 3.66
N HIS A 160 -21.34 19.64 2.95
CA HIS A 160 -21.27 19.65 1.50
C HIS A 160 -21.89 18.40 0.85
N GLN A 161 -22.51 17.50 1.63
CA GLN A 161 -23.26 16.37 1.09
C GLN A 161 -24.53 16.87 0.36
N LYS A 162 -24.78 16.34 -0.84
CA LYS A 162 -26.00 16.62 -1.60
C LYS A 162 -27.18 15.81 -1.10
N GLU A 163 -28.40 16.21 -1.48
CA GLU A 163 -29.65 15.50 -1.15
C GLU A 163 -29.66 14.04 -1.61
N ASP A 164 -28.97 13.73 -2.71
CA ASP A 164 -28.82 12.36 -3.22
C ASP A 164 -27.74 11.54 -2.48
N GLY A 165 -27.13 12.10 -1.44
CA GLY A 165 -26.10 11.49 -0.61
C GLY A 165 -24.68 11.59 -1.18
N SER A 166 -24.50 12.15 -2.38
CA SER A 166 -23.18 12.27 -3.01
C SER A 166 -22.38 13.46 -2.51
N PHE A 167 -21.05 13.36 -2.63
CA PHE A 167 -20.13 14.46 -2.36
C PHE A 167 -19.65 15.11 -3.67
N PRO A 168 -19.74 16.44 -3.81
CA PRO A 168 -19.29 17.14 -5.01
C PRO A 168 -17.75 17.19 -5.09
N ALA A 169 -17.22 17.10 -6.31
CA ALA A 169 -15.83 17.40 -6.60
C ALA A 169 -15.58 18.92 -6.56
N VAL A 170 -15.48 19.47 -5.36
CA VAL A 170 -15.12 20.88 -5.12
C VAL A 170 -13.62 21.03 -4.89
N GLY A 171 -13.10 22.21 -5.22
CA GLY A 171 -11.70 22.58 -5.10
C GLY A 171 -10.86 22.13 -6.29
N ARG A 172 -9.69 22.76 -6.44
CA ARG A 172 -8.70 22.38 -7.43
C ARG A 172 -7.72 21.39 -6.81
N ILE A 173 -7.37 20.37 -7.58
CA ILE A 173 -6.27 19.47 -7.27
C ILE A 173 -5.21 19.66 -8.35
N LEU A 174 -4.00 19.98 -7.92
CA LEU A 174 -2.91 20.39 -8.82
C LEU A 174 -2.26 19.17 -9.44
N ASN A 175 -1.96 18.18 -8.61
CA ASN A 175 -1.41 16.92 -9.07
C ASN A 175 -2.50 15.84 -9.05
N LYS A 176 -3.06 15.57 -10.24
CA LYS A 176 -4.10 14.56 -10.43
C LYS A 176 -3.61 13.14 -10.14
N ASP A 177 -2.31 12.90 -10.24
CA ASP A 177 -1.71 11.59 -9.96
C ASP A 177 -1.84 11.23 -8.47
N ILE A 178 -2.05 12.20 -7.59
CA ILE A 178 -2.28 11.96 -6.16
C ILE A 178 -3.71 11.44 -5.91
N GLN A 179 -4.66 11.70 -6.80
CA GLN A 179 -6.03 11.20 -6.65
C GLN A 179 -6.19 9.73 -7.05
N GLY A 180 -5.21 9.14 -7.75
CA GLY A 180 -5.36 7.80 -8.33
C GLY A 180 -6.60 7.70 -9.24
N GLY A 181 -7.37 6.63 -9.10
CA GLY A 181 -8.58 6.34 -9.88
C GLY A 181 -9.82 7.11 -9.44
N ILE A 182 -9.71 8.06 -8.50
CA ILE A 182 -10.85 8.79 -7.91
C ILE A 182 -11.31 9.90 -8.87
N HIS A 183 -11.93 9.46 -9.97
CA HIS A 183 -12.51 10.34 -10.98
C HIS A 183 -14.02 10.17 -11.03
N GLY A 184 -14.74 11.30 -10.92
CA GLY A 184 -16.19 11.33 -11.00
C GLY A 184 -16.91 11.19 -9.65
N LYS A 185 -18.23 11.31 -9.72
CA LYS A 185 -19.11 11.47 -8.56
C LYS A 185 -19.11 10.25 -7.63
N ILE A 186 -19.12 9.04 -8.20
CA ILE A 186 -19.28 7.79 -7.45
C ILE A 186 -18.01 7.45 -6.67
N SER A 187 -16.86 7.44 -7.35
CA SER A 187 -15.56 7.13 -6.75
C SER A 187 -15.18 8.12 -5.65
N LEU A 188 -15.39 9.42 -5.87
CA LEU A 188 -15.16 10.45 -4.85
C LEU A 188 -16.09 10.25 -3.65
N THR A 189 -17.38 9.97 -3.90
CA THR A 189 -18.33 9.72 -2.81
C THR A 189 -17.90 8.50 -1.99
N ALA A 190 -17.53 7.39 -2.66
CA ALA A 190 -17.06 6.18 -1.98
C ALA A 190 -15.80 6.45 -1.14
N TYR A 191 -14.84 7.21 -1.68
CA TYR A 191 -13.62 7.58 -0.97
C TYR A 191 -13.89 8.44 0.27
N VAL A 192 -14.68 9.51 0.13
CA VAL A 192 -15.03 10.41 1.25
C VAL A 192 -15.75 9.63 2.35
N VAL A 193 -16.65 8.74 1.96
CA VAL A 193 -17.36 7.88 2.90
C VAL A 193 -16.41 6.93 3.63
N ALA A 194 -15.50 6.25 2.91
CA ALA A 194 -14.50 5.40 3.53
C ALA A 194 -13.61 6.18 4.52
N ALA A 195 -13.16 7.38 4.12
CA ALA A 195 -12.38 8.26 4.98
C ALA A 195 -13.13 8.63 6.27
N LEU A 196 -14.41 9.00 6.18
CA LEU A 196 -15.26 9.31 7.34
C LEU A 196 -15.40 8.11 8.28
N LEU A 197 -15.59 6.91 7.75
CA LEU A 197 -15.71 5.68 8.55
C LEU A 197 -14.41 5.35 9.29
N GLU A 198 -13.27 5.52 8.62
CA GLU A 198 -11.95 5.24 9.20
C GLU A 198 -11.56 6.22 10.32
N THR A 199 -12.27 7.35 10.49
CA THR A 199 -11.99 8.29 11.59
C THR A 199 -12.35 7.76 12.98
N GLY A 200 -13.22 6.74 13.06
CA GLY A 200 -13.72 6.19 14.33
C GLY A 200 -14.51 7.19 15.17
N ILE A 201 -14.94 8.33 14.62
CA ILE A 201 -15.78 9.32 15.32
C ILE A 201 -17.24 8.87 15.18
N THR A 202 -17.73 8.13 16.18
CA THR A 202 -19.05 7.48 16.16
C THR A 202 -20.21 8.43 16.47
N SER A 203 -21.19 8.50 15.56
CA SER A 203 -22.52 9.07 15.80
C SER A 203 -23.62 8.09 15.36
N GLU A 204 -24.85 8.19 15.91
CA GLU A 204 -25.97 7.27 15.61
C GLU A 204 -26.33 7.22 14.11
N VAL A 205 -26.12 8.32 13.37
CA VAL A 205 -26.33 8.41 11.92
C VAL A 205 -25.37 7.47 11.15
N GLN A 206 -24.25 7.11 11.76
CA GLN A 206 -23.17 6.33 11.17
C GLN A 206 -23.49 4.83 11.06
N TYR A 207 -24.31 4.24 11.94
CA TYR A 207 -24.67 2.80 11.88
C TYR A 207 -25.55 2.45 10.67
N THR A 208 -26.45 3.36 10.29
CA THR A 208 -27.32 3.20 9.12
C THR A 208 -26.55 3.41 7.81
N LEU A 209 -25.50 4.23 7.83
CA LEU A 209 -24.53 4.38 6.74
C LEU A 209 -23.61 3.15 6.66
N LEU A 210 -23.01 2.71 7.78
CA LEU A 210 -22.12 1.54 7.87
C LEU A 210 -22.73 0.27 7.27
N SER A 211 -23.98 -0.03 7.61
CA SER A 211 -24.70 -1.22 7.08
C SER A 211 -25.02 -1.13 5.58
N LYS A 212 -25.15 0.09 5.03
CA LYS A 212 -25.34 0.33 3.59
C LYS A 212 -24.01 0.38 2.83
N ILE A 213 -22.94 0.85 3.47
CA ILE A 213 -21.60 1.02 2.88
C ILE A 213 -20.85 -0.31 2.79
N SER A 214 -20.91 -1.20 3.78
CA SER A 214 -20.30 -2.53 3.63
C SER A 214 -20.94 -3.32 2.49
N ARG A 215 -22.23 -3.10 2.21
CA ARG A 215 -22.92 -3.65 1.04
C ARG A 215 -22.60 -2.90 -0.26
N LEU A 216 -22.43 -1.57 -0.25
CA LEU A 216 -22.09 -0.78 -1.45
C LEU A 216 -20.61 -0.87 -1.84
N GLN A 217 -19.67 -0.97 -0.90
CA GLN A 217 -18.27 -1.32 -1.19
C GLN A 217 -18.22 -2.73 -1.76
N ALA A 218 -18.88 -3.71 -1.13
CA ALA A 218 -18.94 -5.07 -1.66
C ALA A 218 -19.67 -5.17 -3.01
N LEU A 219 -20.74 -4.40 -3.24
CA LEU A 219 -21.48 -4.38 -4.51
C LEU A 219 -20.72 -3.63 -5.60
N LEU A 220 -20.05 -2.51 -5.31
CA LEU A 220 -19.24 -1.79 -6.30
C LEU A 220 -18.02 -2.63 -6.69
N ILE A 221 -17.38 -3.29 -5.72
CA ILE A 221 -16.28 -4.24 -5.95
C ILE A 221 -16.80 -5.47 -6.71
N ALA A 222 -17.96 -6.04 -6.37
CA ALA A 222 -18.57 -7.14 -7.13
C ALA A 222 -19.00 -6.73 -8.55
N GLN A 223 -19.47 -5.50 -8.76
CA GLN A 223 -19.80 -4.98 -10.08
C GLN A 223 -18.54 -4.79 -10.95
N LEU A 224 -17.45 -4.33 -10.34
CA LEU A 224 -16.14 -4.18 -11.00
C LEU A 224 -15.49 -5.54 -11.30
N ILE A 225 -15.64 -6.52 -10.41
CA ILE A 225 -15.20 -7.91 -10.63
C ILE A 225 -16.08 -8.61 -11.68
N SER A 226 -17.39 -8.32 -11.73
CA SER A 226 -18.30 -8.88 -12.75
C SER A 226 -18.10 -8.32 -14.16
N GLY A 227 -17.35 -7.22 -14.27
CA GLY A 227 -16.86 -6.66 -15.53
C GLY A 227 -15.54 -7.29 -16.00
N VAL A 228 -14.97 -8.23 -15.24
CA VAL A 228 -13.81 -9.04 -15.63
C VAL A 228 -14.35 -10.40 -16.09
N PRO A 229 -14.50 -10.64 -17.41
CA PRO A 229 -14.83 -11.97 -17.89
C PRO A 229 -13.65 -12.87 -17.55
N GLY A 230 -13.93 -14.06 -17.00
CA GLY A 230 -12.91 -15.05 -16.69
C GLY A 230 -12.01 -15.31 -17.90
N GLY A 231 -10.74 -14.91 -17.78
CA GLY A 231 -9.77 -14.99 -18.86
C GLY A 231 -8.74 -13.87 -18.70
N TRP A 232 -7.61 -14.21 -18.09
CA TRP A 232 -6.50 -13.31 -17.81
C TRP A 232 -5.90 -12.74 -19.11
N ASP A 233 -5.91 -11.42 -19.24
CA ASP A 233 -4.89 -10.65 -19.98
C ASP A 233 -4.83 -9.23 -19.35
N PHE A 234 -3.79 -8.97 -18.55
CA PHE A 234 -3.66 -7.82 -17.63
C PHE A 234 -2.77 -6.70 -18.17
N ASP A 235 -2.78 -6.48 -19.49
CA ASP A 235 -1.74 -5.65 -20.13
C ASP A 235 -2.22 -4.25 -20.55
N THR A 236 -3.20 -3.62 -19.86
CA THR A 236 -3.67 -2.29 -20.33
C THR A 236 -4.08 -1.19 -19.32
N PHE A 237 -4.13 -1.37 -17.98
CA PHE A 237 -4.56 -0.27 -17.07
C PHE A 237 -3.84 -0.19 -15.70
N VAL A 238 -2.51 -0.17 -15.72
CA VAL A 238 -1.61 -0.34 -14.55
C VAL A 238 -1.92 0.51 -13.29
N SER A 239 -2.39 1.77 -13.38
CA SER A 239 -2.55 2.62 -12.18
C SER A 239 -3.89 2.49 -11.44
N ALA A 240 -5.01 2.28 -12.15
CA ALA A 240 -6.30 2.07 -11.48
C ALA A 240 -6.42 0.65 -10.88
N GLU A 241 -5.63 -0.29 -11.40
CA GLU A 241 -5.58 -1.68 -10.95
C GLU A 241 -5.06 -1.80 -9.50
N VAL A 242 -4.00 -1.07 -9.12
CA VAL A 242 -3.40 -1.20 -7.78
C VAL A 242 -4.34 -0.71 -6.68
N GLU A 243 -4.88 0.50 -6.81
CA GLU A 243 -5.82 1.07 -5.83
C GLU A 243 -7.05 0.16 -5.64
N MET A 244 -7.68 -0.28 -6.74
CA MET A 244 -8.86 -1.16 -6.68
C MET A 244 -8.54 -2.53 -6.07
N THR A 245 -7.40 -3.10 -6.44
CA THR A 245 -6.95 -4.39 -5.91
C THR A 245 -6.62 -4.29 -4.43
N ALA A 246 -6.04 -3.17 -3.97
CA ALA A 246 -5.78 -2.90 -2.56
C ALA A 246 -7.06 -2.73 -1.73
N TYR A 247 -8.09 -2.05 -2.25
CA TYR A 247 -9.41 -2.02 -1.59
C TYR A 247 -10.09 -3.39 -1.54
N SER A 248 -9.90 -4.21 -2.57
CA SER A 248 -10.39 -5.60 -2.57
C SER A 248 -9.69 -6.41 -1.47
N LEU A 249 -8.38 -6.25 -1.30
CA LEU A 249 -7.62 -6.85 -0.21
C LEU A 249 -8.09 -6.36 1.18
N LEU A 250 -8.34 -5.05 1.33
CA LEU A 250 -8.93 -4.50 2.57
C LEU A 250 -10.31 -5.13 2.87
N THR A 251 -11.09 -5.42 1.83
CA THR A 251 -12.40 -6.08 2.01
C THR A 251 -12.23 -7.52 2.49
N TYR A 252 -11.35 -8.30 1.87
CA TYR A 252 -11.07 -9.67 2.32
C TYR A 252 -10.54 -9.71 3.76
N THR A 253 -9.63 -8.80 4.11
CA THR A 253 -9.08 -8.70 5.48
C THR A 253 -10.14 -8.33 6.51
N LEU A 254 -11.05 -7.40 6.17
CA LEU A 254 -12.21 -7.08 7.01
C LEU A 254 -13.16 -8.27 7.21
N LEU A 255 -13.32 -9.11 6.19
CA LEU A 255 -14.12 -10.34 6.26
C LEU A 255 -13.39 -11.50 6.97
N GLY A 256 -12.09 -11.34 7.28
CA GLY A 256 -11.26 -12.38 7.87
C GLY A 256 -10.88 -13.52 6.90
N ASP A 257 -11.15 -13.36 5.60
CA ASP A 257 -10.86 -14.36 4.57
C ASP A 257 -9.44 -14.18 4.01
N VAL A 258 -8.46 -14.56 4.82
CA VAL A 258 -7.02 -14.46 4.50
C VAL A 258 -6.62 -15.42 3.38
N ALA A 259 -7.32 -16.55 3.23
CA ALA A 259 -6.99 -17.56 2.22
C ALA A 259 -7.34 -17.06 0.80
N SER A 260 -8.55 -16.55 0.60
CA SER A 260 -8.98 -16.01 -0.70
C SER A 260 -8.24 -14.72 -1.08
N ALA A 261 -7.67 -14.02 -0.10
CA ALA A 261 -6.85 -12.82 -0.33
C ALA A 261 -5.45 -13.11 -0.91
N LEU A 262 -4.94 -14.34 -0.83
CA LEU A 262 -3.55 -14.65 -1.20
C LEU A 262 -3.19 -14.27 -2.66
N PRO A 263 -4.01 -14.57 -3.69
CA PRO A 263 -3.71 -14.16 -5.07
C PRO A 263 -3.64 -12.64 -5.23
N VAL A 264 -4.51 -11.91 -4.51
CA VAL A 264 -4.55 -10.44 -4.50
C VAL A 264 -3.26 -9.88 -3.90
N VAL A 265 -2.77 -10.46 -2.81
CA VAL A 265 -1.51 -10.11 -2.17
C VAL A 265 -0.32 -10.40 -3.06
N LYS A 266 -0.29 -11.56 -3.73
CA LYS A 266 0.78 -11.91 -4.69
C LYS A 266 0.88 -10.87 -5.79
N TRP A 267 -0.24 -10.55 -6.44
CA TRP A 267 -0.27 -9.56 -7.52
C TRP A 267 0.16 -8.17 -7.02
N LEU A 268 -0.39 -7.68 -5.88
CA LEU A 268 0.01 -6.39 -5.32
C LEU A 268 1.50 -6.34 -4.94
N SER A 269 2.06 -7.45 -4.48
CA SER A 269 3.50 -7.52 -4.15
C SER A 269 4.37 -7.41 -5.39
N GLN A 270 3.91 -7.88 -6.55
CA GLN A 270 4.61 -7.78 -7.84
C GLN A 270 4.58 -6.37 -8.44
N GLN A 271 3.58 -5.55 -8.10
CA GLN A 271 3.47 -4.17 -8.59
C GLN A 271 4.37 -3.16 -7.83
N ARG A 272 5.12 -3.62 -6.83
CA ARG A 272 6.04 -2.76 -6.07
C ARG A 272 7.26 -2.38 -6.90
N ASN A 273 7.68 -1.13 -6.78
CA ASN A 273 8.97 -0.67 -7.31
C ASN A 273 10.13 -1.07 -6.38
N ALA A 274 11.37 -0.84 -6.84
CA ALA A 274 12.59 -1.20 -6.11
C ALA A 274 12.73 -0.52 -4.72
N LEU A 275 11.97 0.55 -4.46
CA LEU A 275 11.97 1.28 -3.19
C LEU A 275 10.83 0.84 -2.25
N GLY A 276 10.04 -0.17 -2.64
CA GLY A 276 8.93 -0.68 -1.83
C GLY A 276 7.63 0.14 -1.90
N GLY A 277 7.59 1.16 -2.78
CA GLY A 277 6.39 1.93 -3.11
C GLY A 277 5.70 1.48 -4.41
N PHE A 278 4.65 2.17 -4.81
CA PHE A 278 3.86 1.89 -6.02
C PHE A 278 3.89 3.08 -7.00
N SER A 279 3.21 2.95 -8.14
CA SER A 279 3.15 3.95 -9.22
C SER A 279 2.71 5.33 -8.76
N SER A 280 1.68 5.42 -7.90
CA SER A 280 1.15 6.68 -7.39
C SER A 280 1.18 6.75 -5.86
N THR A 281 0.94 7.96 -5.33
CA THR A 281 0.83 8.18 -3.88
C THR A 281 -0.33 7.40 -3.29
N GLN A 282 -1.49 7.48 -3.93
CA GLN A 282 -2.72 6.84 -3.47
C GLN A 282 -2.57 5.31 -3.53
N ASP A 283 -1.99 4.79 -4.62
CA ASP A 283 -1.64 3.36 -4.75
C ASP A 283 -0.74 2.94 -3.60
N THR A 284 0.32 3.72 -3.35
CA THR A 284 1.26 3.41 -2.26
C THR A 284 0.57 3.42 -0.91
N CYS A 285 -0.24 4.44 -0.61
CA CYS A 285 -0.94 4.55 0.66
C CYS A 285 -1.93 3.39 0.88
N VAL A 286 -2.82 3.13 -0.08
CA VAL A 286 -3.87 2.11 0.06
C VAL A 286 -3.27 0.70 -0.02
N ALA A 287 -2.30 0.45 -0.89
CA ALA A 287 -1.65 -0.85 -0.98
C ALA A 287 -0.80 -1.16 0.26
N LEU A 288 -0.06 -0.19 0.81
CA LEU A 288 0.64 -0.39 2.08
C LEU A 288 -0.35 -0.61 3.22
N GLN A 289 -1.45 0.15 3.27
CA GLN A 289 -2.51 -0.10 4.26
C GLN A 289 -3.05 -1.54 4.14
N ALA A 290 -3.42 -1.97 2.92
CA ALA A 290 -4.01 -3.28 2.67
C ALA A 290 -3.05 -4.44 2.99
N LEU A 291 -1.80 -4.34 2.53
CA LEU A 291 -0.77 -5.35 2.76
C LEU A 291 -0.38 -5.40 4.24
N SER A 292 -0.41 -4.27 4.93
CA SER A 292 -0.19 -4.22 6.38
C SER A 292 -1.30 -4.93 7.15
N GLU A 293 -2.57 -4.65 6.87
CA GLU A 293 -3.71 -5.30 7.53
C GLU A 293 -3.73 -6.81 7.23
N TYR A 294 -3.44 -7.21 5.98
CA TYR A 294 -3.29 -8.61 5.62
C TYR A 294 -2.14 -9.27 6.37
N ALA A 295 -0.96 -8.64 6.41
CA ALA A 295 0.21 -9.16 7.08
C ALA A 295 -0.07 -9.33 8.59
N ILE A 296 -0.77 -8.38 9.23
CA ILE A 296 -1.15 -8.48 10.65
C ILE A 296 -2.04 -9.72 10.91
N LEU A 297 -3.03 -9.99 10.04
CA LEU A 297 -3.93 -11.14 10.19
C LEU A 297 -3.25 -12.48 9.86
N SER A 298 -2.47 -12.52 8.77
CA SER A 298 -1.72 -13.70 8.34
C SER A 298 -0.55 -14.05 9.27
N TYR A 299 -0.02 -13.08 10.03
CA TYR A 299 1.12 -13.27 10.94
C TYR A 299 0.91 -14.37 11.99
N VAL A 300 -0.35 -14.69 12.32
CA VAL A 300 -0.72 -15.70 13.32
C VAL A 300 -0.44 -17.13 12.83
N GLY A 301 -0.39 -17.36 11.51
CA GLY A 301 0.05 -18.62 10.92
C GLY A 301 1.58 -18.70 10.91
N GLY A 302 2.16 -19.68 11.58
CA GLY A 302 3.60 -19.93 11.47
C GLY A 302 4.01 -20.18 10.02
N VAL A 303 5.20 -19.70 9.63
CA VAL A 303 5.82 -20.00 8.33
C VAL A 303 6.84 -21.11 8.58
N ASN A 304 6.79 -22.19 7.80
CA ASN A 304 7.84 -23.20 7.71
C ASN A 304 7.88 -23.69 6.25
N LEU A 305 8.78 -23.12 5.46
CA LEU A 305 8.89 -23.35 4.02
C LEU A 305 10.35 -23.57 3.65
N THR A 306 10.61 -24.52 2.77
CA THR A 306 11.90 -24.68 2.09
C THR A 306 11.68 -24.39 0.62
N ILE A 307 12.44 -23.44 0.08
CA ILE A 307 12.31 -23.01 -1.31
C ILE A 307 13.64 -23.24 -2.00
N SER A 308 13.62 -24.04 -3.06
CA SER A 308 14.79 -24.35 -3.86
C SER A 308 14.72 -23.63 -5.19
N LEU A 309 15.75 -22.83 -5.49
CA LEU A 309 15.93 -22.15 -6.75
C LEU A 309 17.04 -22.85 -7.53
N ALA A 310 16.76 -23.21 -8.78
CA ALA A 310 17.75 -23.82 -9.65
C ALA A 310 17.67 -23.23 -11.07
N SER A 311 18.81 -23.08 -11.73
CA SER A 311 18.84 -22.77 -13.15
C SER A 311 18.48 -24.00 -13.99
N THR A 312 17.92 -23.80 -15.18
CA THR A 312 17.48 -24.91 -16.05
C THR A 312 18.64 -25.80 -16.51
N ASN A 313 19.83 -25.22 -16.63
CA ASN A 313 21.09 -25.90 -16.95
C ASN A 313 21.82 -26.44 -15.70
N LEU A 314 21.25 -26.27 -14.51
CA LEU A 314 21.73 -26.79 -13.23
C LEU A 314 23.15 -26.31 -12.84
N ASP A 315 23.63 -25.21 -13.42
CA ASP A 315 24.88 -24.56 -13.04
C ASP A 315 24.75 -23.68 -11.79
N PHE A 316 23.52 -23.42 -11.36
CA PHE A 316 23.18 -22.70 -10.15
C PHE A 316 22.08 -23.44 -9.40
N GLN A 317 22.28 -23.65 -8.10
CA GLN A 317 21.27 -24.16 -7.20
C GLN A 317 21.45 -23.51 -5.83
N GLU A 318 20.36 -22.99 -5.27
CA GLU A 318 20.30 -22.40 -3.95
C GLU A 318 19.03 -22.84 -3.22
N SER A 319 19.10 -22.93 -1.90
CA SER A 319 17.96 -23.30 -1.07
C SER A 319 17.80 -22.32 0.08
N PHE A 320 16.57 -21.84 0.25
CA PHE A 320 16.18 -20.90 1.28
C PHE A 320 15.25 -21.60 2.26
N GLU A 321 15.53 -21.46 3.55
CA GLU A 321 14.63 -21.90 4.61
C GLU A 321 13.93 -20.68 5.20
N LEU A 322 12.61 -20.71 5.26
CA LEU A 322 11.78 -19.70 5.88
C LEU A 322 11.03 -20.31 7.07
N ASN A 323 11.36 -19.87 8.27
CA ASN A 323 10.74 -20.26 9.51
C ASN A 323 10.30 -19.02 10.31
N LYS A 324 9.71 -19.23 11.49
CA LYS A 324 9.24 -18.13 12.35
C LYS A 324 10.35 -17.15 12.74
N ASP A 325 11.59 -17.62 12.83
CA ASP A 325 12.73 -16.85 13.34
C ASP A 325 13.40 -16.04 12.22
N ASN A 326 13.40 -16.54 10.99
CA ASN A 326 14.05 -15.88 9.85
C ASN A 326 13.09 -15.31 8.80
N LYS A 327 11.75 -15.45 8.95
CA LYS A 327 10.76 -14.92 7.98
C LYS A 327 10.87 -13.42 7.69
N LYS A 328 11.55 -12.67 8.57
CA LYS A 328 11.78 -11.23 8.46
C LYS A 328 13.10 -10.87 7.77
N ILE A 329 13.99 -11.84 7.61
CA ILE A 329 15.32 -11.62 7.05
C ILE A 329 15.22 -11.77 5.54
N LEU A 330 15.65 -10.75 4.81
CA LEU A 330 15.86 -10.88 3.37
C LEU A 330 17.07 -11.78 3.15
N GLN A 331 16.83 -12.93 2.56
CA GLN A 331 17.90 -13.83 2.11
C GLN A 331 18.14 -13.55 0.63
N THR A 332 19.40 -13.45 0.22
CA THR A 332 19.77 -13.04 -1.15
C THR A 332 20.84 -13.97 -1.70
N ALA A 333 20.70 -14.37 -2.97
CA ALA A 333 21.69 -15.12 -3.71
C ALA A 333 21.98 -14.48 -5.08
N VAL A 334 23.25 -14.44 -5.47
CA VAL A 334 23.66 -13.96 -6.80
C VAL A 334 23.60 -15.13 -7.77
N VAL A 335 22.72 -15.04 -8.77
CA VAL A 335 22.47 -16.13 -9.73
C VAL A 335 23.54 -16.15 -10.83
N SER A 336 24.10 -14.99 -11.17
CA SER A 336 25.24 -14.88 -12.08
C SER A 336 26.08 -13.63 -11.75
N ASP A 337 27.40 -13.81 -11.72
CA ASP A 337 28.40 -12.74 -11.57
C ASP A 337 29.07 -12.53 -12.94
N PRO A 338 29.29 -11.29 -13.42
CA PRO A 338 30.03 -11.07 -14.65
C PRO A 338 31.44 -11.68 -14.52
N ALA A 339 31.80 -12.54 -15.48
CA ALA A 339 33.11 -13.19 -15.50
C ALA A 339 34.23 -12.15 -15.34
N PRO A 340 35.27 -12.43 -14.52
CA PRO A 340 36.38 -11.50 -14.33
C PRO A 340 37.02 -11.16 -15.68
N ARG A 341 37.13 -9.86 -15.95
CA ARG A 341 37.75 -9.34 -17.17
C ARG A 341 39.17 -9.93 -17.29
N PRO A 342 39.53 -10.62 -18.39
CA PRO A 342 40.93 -10.99 -18.58
C PRO A 342 41.76 -9.71 -18.58
N LEU A 343 42.80 -9.68 -17.73
CA LEU A 343 43.77 -8.60 -17.70
C LEU A 343 44.29 -8.41 -19.13
N ALA A 344 44.14 -7.21 -19.67
CA ALA A 344 44.71 -6.87 -20.97
C ALA A 344 46.21 -7.20 -20.94
N PRO A 345 46.74 -7.94 -21.91
CA PRO A 345 48.17 -8.22 -21.94
C PRO A 345 48.93 -6.89 -21.98
N SER A 346 49.90 -6.74 -21.09
CA SER A 346 50.81 -5.59 -21.02
C SER A 346 51.34 -5.29 -22.43
N PRO A 347 51.37 -4.03 -22.89
CA PRO A 347 51.94 -3.72 -24.19
C PRO A 347 53.41 -4.16 -24.17
N THR A 348 53.75 -5.11 -25.03
CA THR A 348 55.13 -5.51 -25.28
C THR A 348 55.89 -4.30 -25.80
N SER A 349 56.84 -3.82 -25.02
CA SER A 349 57.83 -2.85 -25.44
C SER A 349 58.74 -3.46 -26.51
N PHE A 350 58.66 -2.94 -27.73
CA PHE A 350 59.74 -2.97 -28.71
C PHE A 350 59.83 -1.62 -29.42
#